data_AF-A0A520CAI1-F1
#
_entry.id   AF-A0A520CAI1-F1
#
_cell.length_a   1.000
_cell.length_b   1.000
_cell.length_c   1.000
_cell.angle_alpha   90.00
_cell.angle_beta   90.00
_cell.angle_gamma   90.00
#
_symmetry.space_group_name_H-M   'P 1'
#
loop_
_entity.id
_entity.type
_entity.pdbx_description
1 polymer ?
#
loop_
_entity_poly.entity_id
_entity_poly.type
_entity_poly.pdbx_seq_one_letter_code
_entity_poly.pdbx_strand_id
1 'polypeptide(L)' 'MNIQSYLKGFSGYLKLERSLAENSIEAYKSDVTKLFIYLETEKI' A
#
# COMPACT_ATOMS: atom_id res chain seq x y z
N MET A 1 -2.40 -3.39 -14.09
CA MET A 1 -1.90 -2.22 -13.33
C MET A 1 -0.68 -2.67 -12.51
N ASN A 2 0.41 -1.92 -12.41
CA ASN A 2 1.58 -2.35 -11.62
C ASN A 2 1.52 -1.78 -10.19
N ILE A 3 0.80 -2.48 -9.29
CA ILE A 3 0.62 -2.10 -7.88
C ILE A 3 1.95 -1.93 -7.12
N GLN A 4 3.01 -2.65 -7.52
CA GLN A 4 4.31 -2.60 -6.84
C GLN A 4 4.96 -1.22 -6.93
N SER A 5 4.79 -0.53 -8.07
CA SER A 5 5.29 0.84 -8.24
C SER A 5 4.56 1.83 -7.32
N TYR A 6 3.23 1.71 -7.21
CA TYR A 6 2.42 2.55 -6.33
C TYR A 6 2.70 2.28 -4.85
N LEU A 7 2.81 1.02 -4.43
CA LEU A 7 3.15 0.66 -3.05
C LEU A 7 4.53 1.21 -2.65
N LYS A 8 5.51 1.22 -3.56
CA LYS A 8 6.83 1.78 -3.29
C LYS A 8 6.77 3.29 -3.01
N GLY A 9 6.07 4.05 -3.86
CA GLY A 9 5.88 5.48 -3.68
C GLY A 9 5.11 5.81 -2.40
N PHE A 10 4.01 5.09 -2.16
CA PHE A 10 3.20 5.24 -0.96
C PHE A 10 3.98 4.94 0.33
N SER A 11 4.76 3.84 0.35
CA SER A 11 5.63 3.51 1.49
C SER A 11 6.69 4.59 1.73
N GLY A 12 7.25 5.16 0.67
CA GLY A 12 8.18 6.30 0.75
C GLY A 12 7.54 7.52 1.40
N TYR A 13 6.32 7.89 0.98
CA TYR A 13 5.54 8.97 1.58
C TYR A 13 5.26 8.71 3.06
N LEU A 14 4.78 7.51 3.43
CA LEU A 14 4.50 7.17 4.83
C LEU A 14 5.76 7.23 5.72
N LYS A 15 6.93 6.87 5.17
CA LYS A 15 8.20 6.92 5.90
C LYS A 15 8.74 8.34 6.03
N LEU A 16 8.84 9.06 4.92
CA LEU A 16 9.57 10.34 4.86
C LEU A 16 8.71 11.52 5.30
N GLU A 17 7.46 11.58 4.85
CA GLU A 17 6.58 12.73 5.04
C GLU A 17 5.71 12.59 6.29
N ARG A 18 5.37 11.35 6.64
CA ARG A 18 4.51 11.02 7.78
C ARG A 18 5.25 10.48 8.99
N SER A 19 6.55 10.18 8.86
CA SER A 19 7.41 9.62 9.91
C SER A 19 6.80 8.42 10.63
N LEU A 20 6.05 7.57 9.91
CA LEU A 20 5.44 6.40 10.51
C LEU A 20 6.48 5.33 10.83
N ALA A 21 6.25 4.61 11.94
CA ALA A 21 7.02 3.44 12.29
C ALA A 21 6.77 2.30 11.27
N GLU A 22 7.76 1.42 11.12
CA GLU A 22 7.75 0.34 10.12
C GLU A 22 6.52 -0.57 10.22
N ASN A 23 6.11 -0.91 11.46
CA ASN A 23 4.91 -1.70 11.70
C ASN A 23 3.63 -1.01 11.19
N SER A 24 3.53 0.31 11.30
CA SER A 24 2.42 1.07 10.74
C SER A 24 2.46 1.07 9.21
N ILE A 25 3.64 1.26 8.61
CA ILE A 25 3.81 1.23 7.15
C ILE A 25 3.38 -0.13 6.58
N GLU A 26 3.80 -1.24 7.20
CA GLU A 26 3.42 -2.59 6.77
C GLU A 26 1.91 -2.85 6.91
N ALA A 27 1.26 -2.33 7.97
CA ALA A 27 -0.20 -2.40 8.10
C ALA A 27 -0.91 -1.68 6.94
N TYR A 28 -0.50 -0.44 6.61
CA TYR A 28 -1.05 0.30 5.48
C TYR A 28 -0.82 -0.40 4.14
N LYS A 29 0.38 -0.95 3.91
CA LYS A 29 0.68 -1.74 2.69
C LYS A 29 -0.21 -2.97 2.59
N SER A 30 -0.43 -3.67 3.70
CA SER A 30 -1.30 -4.86 3.76
C SER A 30 -2.74 -4.51 3.38
N ASP A 31 -3.28 -3.42 3.94
CA ASP A 31 -4.67 -3.03 3.68
C ASP A 31 -4.89 -2.57 2.24
N VAL A 32 -3.96 -1.79 1.68
CA VAL A 32 -3.99 -1.43 0.24
C VAL A 32 -3.89 -2.68 -0.62
N THR A 33 -3.02 -3.63 -0.29
CA THR A 33 -2.88 -4.88 -1.04
C THR A 33 -4.19 -5.68 -1.04
N LYS A 34 -4.88 -5.80 0.11
CA LYS A 34 -6.19 -6.45 0.20
C LYS A 34 -7.24 -5.75 -0.67
N LEU A 35 -7.24 -4.42 -0.70
CA LEU A 35 -8.15 -3.66 -1.57
C LEU A 35 -7.91 -3.99 -3.05
N PHE A 36 -6.65 -4.03 -3.50
CA PHE A 36 -6.34 -4.41 -4.87
C PHE A 36 -6.75 -5.85 -5.18
N ILE A 37 -6.49 -6.79 -4.27
CA ILE A 37 -6.95 -8.19 -4.41
C ILE A 37 -8.48 -8.22 -4.57
N TYR A 38 -9.21 -7.48 -3.72
CA TYR A 38 -10.66 -7.38 -3.79
C TYR A 38 -11.14 -6.86 -5.15
N LEU A 39 -10.55 -5.77 -5.65
CA LEU A 39 -10.91 -5.19 -6.95
C LEU A 39 -10.63 -6.14 -8.11
N GLU A 40 -9.52 -6.88 -8.07
CA GLU A 40 -9.19 -7.90 -9.06
C GLU A 40 -10.14 -9.10 -9.00
N THR A 41 -10.55 -9.53 -7.82
CA THR A 41 -11.49 -10.65 -7.65
C THR A 41 -12.91 -10.30 -8.07
N GLU A 42 -13.37 -9.08 -7.80
CA GLU A 42 -14.73 -8.64 -8.12
C GLU A 42 -14.90 -8.11 -9.56
N LYS A 43 -13.83 -8.15 -10.38
CA LYS A 43 -13.80 -7.65 -11.77
C LYS A 43 -14.41 -6.25 -11.93
N ILE A 44 -14.07 -5.33 -11.02
CA ILE A 44 -14.43 -3.91 -11.13
C ILE A 44 -13.41 -3.20 -12.02
#